data_AF-A0A2W4N0B5-F1
#
_entry.id   AF-A0A2W4N0B5-F1
#
_cell.length_a   1.000
_cell.length_b   1.000
_cell.length_c   1.000
_cell.angle_alpha   90.00
_cell.angle_beta   90.00
_cell.angle_gamma   90.00
#
_symmetry.space_group_name_H-M   'P 1'
#
loop_
_entity.id
_entity.type
_entity.pdbx_description
1 polymer ?
#
loop_
_entity_poly.entity_id
_entity_poly.type
_entity_poly.pdbx_seq_one_letter_code
_entity_poly.pdbx_strand_id
1 'polypeptide(L)'
;MLVVDGGLIQVPGKTGLEGDGFPPGTAPACLAETMLLALEGRFEHFTLGRDLSVDQIDEIVCLARKHGFTLAGIRSFHRALDDATIEAIRRRAALRRGERPEGERLEAERPEAQVRVG
;
A
#
# COMPACT_ATOMS: atom_id res chain seq x y z
N MET A 1 7.27 7.88 13.47
CA MET A 1 6.16 8.31 12.59
C MET A 1 6.30 7.51 11.31
N LEU A 2 5.21 6.94 10.82
CA LEU A 2 5.17 6.28 9.50
C LEU A 2 4.47 7.25 8.56
N VAL A 3 5.05 7.46 7.38
CA VAL A 3 4.46 8.25 6.29
C VAL A 3 4.25 7.29 5.13
N VAL A 4 3.06 7.28 4.55
CA VAL A 4 2.73 6.45 3.38
C VAL A 4 2.41 7.36 2.22
N ASP A 5 3.06 7.13 1.08
CA ASP A 5 2.78 7.84 -0.15
C ASP A 5 1.41 7.38 -0.69
N GLY A 6 0.55 8.33 -1.04
CA GLY A 6 -0.80 8.06 -1.53
C GLY A 6 -0.90 8.07 -3.06
N GLY A 7 -1.88 7.34 -3.59
CA GLY A 7 -2.36 7.53 -4.96
C GLY A 7 -1.42 7.07 -6.07
N LEU A 8 -0.64 5.99 -5.87
CA LEU A 8 0.17 5.37 -6.93
C LEU A 8 -0.51 4.09 -7.46
N ILE A 9 -0.57 3.98 -8.78
CA ILE A 9 -1.24 2.90 -9.51
C ILE A 9 -0.22 2.21 -10.41
N GLN A 10 -0.20 0.88 -10.39
CA GLN A 10 0.52 0.05 -11.34
C GLN A 10 -0.28 -0.01 -12.65
N VAL A 11 0.36 0.41 -13.73
CA VAL A 11 -0.24 0.44 -15.07
C VAL A 11 0.21 -0.82 -15.83
N PRO A 12 -0.70 -1.49 -16.55
CA PRO A 12 -0.36 -2.68 -17.32
C PRO A 12 0.49 -2.34 -18.55
N GLY A 13 1.45 -3.21 -18.86
CA GLY A 13 2.31 -3.08 -20.03
C GLY A 13 3.41 -2.04 -19.90
N LYS A 14 4.01 -1.66 -21.03
CA LYS A 14 5.01 -0.59 -21.11
C LYS A 14 4.30 0.73 -21.40
N THR A 15 4.46 1.72 -20.54
CA THR A 15 3.69 2.96 -20.60
C THR A 15 4.43 4.10 -21.27
N GLY A 16 5.75 4.04 -21.41
CA GLY A 16 6.54 5.19 -21.89
C GLY A 16 6.61 6.34 -20.89
N LEU A 17 6.14 6.15 -19.64
CA LEU A 17 6.17 7.15 -18.56
C LEU A 17 7.50 7.15 -17.80
N GLU A 18 8.55 6.58 -18.40
CA GLU A 18 9.86 6.52 -17.78
C GLU A 18 10.46 7.94 -17.72
N GLY A 19 10.68 8.46 -16.51
CA GLY A 19 11.28 9.78 -16.30
C GLY A 19 10.37 10.81 -15.65
N ASP A 20 9.08 10.49 -15.46
CA ASP A 20 8.08 11.40 -14.88
C ASP A 20 8.17 11.56 -13.35
N GLY A 21 9.27 11.12 -12.74
CA GLY A 21 9.48 11.16 -11.28
C GLY A 21 8.84 10.01 -10.50
N PHE A 22 8.13 9.10 -11.19
CA PHE A 22 7.50 7.93 -10.58
C PHE A 22 8.28 6.63 -10.88
N PRO A 23 8.14 5.59 -10.03
CA PRO A 23 8.68 4.27 -10.32
C PRO A 23 8.23 3.76 -11.70
N PRO A 24 9.09 3.05 -12.45
CA PRO A 24 8.72 2.48 -13.74
C PRO A 24 7.45 1.65 -13.68
N GLY A 25 6.57 1.82 -14.68
CA GLY A 25 5.28 1.11 -14.75
C GLY A 25 4.22 1.62 -13.78
N THR A 26 4.47 2.73 -13.06
CA THR A 26 3.47 3.34 -12.18
C THR A 26 3.07 4.73 -12.63
N ALA A 27 1.87 5.16 -12.24
CA ALA A 27 1.33 6.49 -12.48
C ALA A 27 0.58 6.99 -11.25
N PRO A 28 0.47 8.31 -11.05
CA PRO A 28 -0.44 8.84 -10.04
C PRO A 28 -1.90 8.54 -10.41
N ALA A 29 -2.76 8.39 -9.41
CA ALA A 29 -4.15 7.95 -9.57
C ALA A 29 -4.97 8.85 -10.50
N CYS A 30 -4.72 10.16 -10.49
CA CYS A 30 -5.37 11.11 -11.40
C CYS A 30 -4.99 10.88 -12.88
N LEU A 31 -3.75 10.48 -13.15
CA LEU A 31 -3.31 10.14 -14.50
C LEU A 31 -3.88 8.77 -14.91
N ALA A 32 -3.92 7.81 -13.99
CA ALA A 32 -4.56 6.51 -14.23
C ALA A 32 -6.06 6.65 -14.54
N GLU A 33 -6.79 7.54 -13.85
CA GLU A 33 -8.19 7.85 -14.18
C GLU A 33 -8.33 8.32 -15.63
N THR A 34 -7.49 9.28 -16.04
CA THR A 34 -7.46 9.77 -17.42
C THR A 34 -7.23 8.64 -18.42
N MET A 35 -6.28 7.73 -18.16
CA MET A 35 -6.01 6.57 -19.02
C MET A 35 -7.20 5.62 -19.11
N LEU A 36 -7.85 5.32 -17.99
CA LEU A 36 -9.01 4.43 -17.94
C LEU A 36 -10.20 4.99 -18.72
N LEU A 37 -10.48 6.28 -18.56
CA LEU A 37 -11.55 6.94 -19.32
C LEU A 37 -11.26 6.94 -20.82
N ALA A 38 -10.01 7.20 -21.22
CA ALA A 38 -9.60 7.12 -22.61
C ALA A 38 -9.75 5.71 -23.20
N LEU A 39 -9.41 4.66 -22.44
CA LEU A 39 -9.60 3.26 -22.84
C LEU A 39 -11.08 2.86 -22.99
N GLU A 40 -11.98 3.49 -22.23
CA GLU A 40 -13.44 3.36 -22.39
C GLU A 40 -14.03 4.29 -23.46
N GLY A 41 -13.22 5.16 -24.08
CA GLY A 41 -13.70 6.16 -25.03
C GLY A 41 -14.57 7.26 -24.39
N ARG A 42 -14.42 7.49 -23.10
CA ARG A 42 -15.16 8.48 -22.32
C ARG A 42 -14.33 9.75 -22.19
N PHE A 43 -14.86 10.87 -22.70
CA PHE A 43 -14.19 12.17 -22.67
C PHE A 43 -15.01 13.16 -21.85
N GLU A 44 -15.12 12.86 -20.57
CA GLU A 44 -15.93 13.61 -19.62
C GLU A 44 -15.11 14.00 -18.39
N HIS A 45 -15.65 14.94 -17.61
CA HIS A 45 -15.08 15.29 -16.32
C HIS A 45 -15.62 14.34 -15.24
N PHE A 46 -15.02 13.15 -15.15
CA PHE A 46 -15.50 12.09 -14.26
C PHE A 46 -15.39 12.47 -12.78
N THR A 47 -14.19 12.88 -12.35
CA THR A 47 -13.96 13.41 -11.00
C THR A 47 -13.70 14.92 -11.07
N LEU A 48 -14.50 15.73 -10.35
CA LEU A 48 -14.31 17.17 -10.23
C LEU A 48 -14.50 17.66 -8.80
N GLY A 49 -13.51 18.38 -8.28
CA GLY A 49 -13.60 18.97 -6.95
C GLY A 49 -13.57 17.93 -5.84
N ARG A 50 -14.39 18.12 -4.80
CA ARG A 50 -14.45 17.24 -3.62
C ARG A 50 -15.69 16.35 -3.58
N ASP A 51 -16.60 16.52 -4.55
CA ASP A 51 -17.83 15.77 -4.62
C ASP A 51 -17.55 14.48 -5.40
N LEU A 52 -17.44 13.38 -4.66
CA LEU A 52 -17.20 12.04 -5.20
C LEU A 52 -18.14 11.06 -4.52
N SER A 53 -18.94 10.34 -5.30
CA SER A 53 -19.85 9.31 -4.77
C SER A 53 -19.14 7.96 -4.63
N VAL A 54 -19.68 7.09 -3.77
CA VAL A 54 -19.20 5.70 -3.65
C VAL A 54 -19.40 4.95 -4.96
N ASP A 55 -20.52 5.17 -5.64
CA ASP A 55 -20.81 4.53 -6.94
C ASP A 55 -19.76 4.88 -8.00
N GLN A 56 -19.30 6.14 -8.05
CA GLN A 56 -18.22 6.55 -8.96
C GLN A 56 -16.89 5.87 -8.62
N ILE A 57 -16.61 5.68 -7.32
CA ILE A 57 -15.41 4.94 -6.87
C ILE A 57 -15.50 3.48 -7.33
N ASP A 58 -16.64 2.83 -7.12
CA ASP A 58 -16.85 1.43 -7.53
C ASP A 58 -16.75 1.28 -9.05
N GLU A 59 -17.29 2.24 -9.81
CA GLU A 59 -17.20 2.30 -11.25
C GLU A 59 -15.75 2.37 -11.74
N ILE A 60 -14.96 3.34 -11.26
CA ILE A 60 -13.57 3.49 -11.69
C ILE A 60 -12.70 2.31 -11.24
N VAL A 61 -12.99 1.70 -10.08
CA VAL A 61 -12.33 0.46 -9.63
C VAL A 61 -12.67 -0.72 -10.56
N CYS A 62 -13.91 -0.82 -11.04
CA CYS A 62 -14.31 -1.82 -12.01
C CYS A 62 -13.56 -1.64 -13.34
N LEU A 63 -13.48 -0.42 -13.85
CA LEU A 63 -12.72 -0.09 -15.05
C LEU A 63 -11.23 -0.40 -14.88
N ALA A 64 -10.64 -0.04 -13.74
CA ALA A 64 -9.25 -0.35 -13.41
C ALA A 64 -8.97 -1.86 -13.52
N ARG A 65 -9.83 -2.69 -12.90
CA ARG A 65 -9.72 -4.15 -12.97
C ARG A 65 -9.90 -4.68 -14.39
N LYS A 66 -10.88 -4.16 -15.14
CA LYS A 66 -11.15 -4.54 -16.54
C LYS A 66 -9.93 -4.35 -17.42
N HIS A 67 -9.19 -3.26 -17.24
CA HIS A 67 -8.01 -2.94 -18.04
C HIS A 67 -6.70 -3.45 -17.46
N GLY A 68 -6.69 -4.04 -16.26
CA GLY A 68 -5.49 -4.60 -15.64
C GLY A 68 -4.65 -3.62 -14.83
N PHE A 69 -5.23 -2.48 -14.43
CA PHE A 69 -4.62 -1.54 -13.48
C PHE A 69 -4.76 -2.09 -12.06
N THR A 70 -3.71 -1.95 -11.26
CA THR A 70 -3.71 -2.41 -9.86
C THR A 70 -3.10 -1.36 -8.93
N LEU A 71 -3.36 -1.46 -7.62
CA LEU A 71 -2.69 -0.58 -6.65
C LEU A 71 -1.19 -0.87 -6.64
N ALA A 72 -0.37 0.18 -6.68
CA ALA A 72 1.07 0.00 -6.50
C ALA A 72 1.38 -0.43 -5.05
N GLY A 73 2.54 -1.07 -4.86
CA GLY A 73 3.03 -1.41 -3.52
C GLY A 73 3.20 -0.19 -2.62
N ILE A 74 3.15 -0.40 -1.30
CA ILE A 74 3.24 0.67 -0.30
C ILE A 74 4.63 1.34 -0.36
N ARG A 75 4.65 2.67 -0.32
CA ARG A 75 5.89 3.46 -0.35
C ARG A 75 5.92 4.52 0.75
N SER A 76 7.13 4.96 1.09
CA SER A 76 7.39 6.05 2.02
C SER A 76 8.54 6.90 1.48
N PHE A 77 8.33 8.20 1.31
CA PHE A 77 9.34 9.11 0.75
C PHE A 77 9.89 8.59 -0.59
N HIS A 78 8.99 8.10 -1.45
CA HIS A 78 9.26 7.51 -2.75
C HIS A 78 10.07 6.20 -2.73
N ARG A 79 10.30 5.60 -1.57
CA ARG A 79 10.97 4.30 -1.43
C ARG A 79 9.96 3.21 -1.14
N ALA A 80 10.12 2.04 -1.77
CA ALA A 80 9.29 0.88 -1.45
C ALA A 80 9.46 0.51 0.02
N LEU A 81 8.35 0.25 0.70
CA LEU A 81 8.35 -0.31 2.05
C LEU A 81 8.35 -1.83 1.93
N ASP A 82 9.45 -2.46 2.35
CA ASP A 82 9.55 -3.90 2.46
C ASP A 82 9.04 -4.42 3.82
N ASP A 83 8.80 -5.72 3.89
CA ASP A 83 8.26 -6.38 5.08
C ASP A 83 9.19 -6.18 6.30
N ALA A 84 10.50 -6.23 6.09
CA ALA A 84 11.50 -6.01 7.15
C ALA A 84 11.38 -4.61 7.77
N THR A 85 11.19 -3.58 6.94
CA THR A 85 10.98 -2.21 7.39
C THR A 85 9.65 -2.07 8.11
N ILE A 86 8.59 -2.70 7.59
CA ILE A 86 7.27 -2.72 8.24
C ILE A 86 7.37 -3.33 9.63
N GLU A 87 8.04 -4.47 9.78
CA GLU A 87 8.24 -5.14 11.08
C GLU A 87 9.07 -4.29 12.05
N ALA A 88 10.12 -3.63 11.56
CA ALA A 88 10.89 -2.70 12.38
C ALA A 88 10.05 -1.51 12.87
N ILE A 89 9.14 -0.99 12.04
CA ILE A 89 8.20 0.08 12.42
C ILE A 89 7.19 -0.43 13.44
N ARG A 90 6.61 -1.61 13.25
CA ARG A 90 5.67 -2.26 14.19
C ARG A 90 6.30 -2.41 15.57
N ARG A 91 7.51 -2.96 15.65
CA ARG A 91 8.26 -3.11 16.91
C ARG A 91 8.47 -1.78 17.62
N ARG A 92 8.91 -0.75 16.89
CA ARG A 92 9.11 0.60 17.45
C ARG A 92 7.80 1.21 17.94
N ALA A 93 6.68 0.94 17.26
CA ALA A 93 5.37 1.43 17.67
C ALA A 93 4.87 0.74 18.95
N ALA A 94 5.05 -0.58 19.07
CA ALA A 94 4.72 -1.34 20.27
C ALA A 94 5.49 -0.83 21.50
N LEU A 95 6.81 -0.64 21.39
CA LEU A 95 7.65 -0.08 22.46
C LEU A 95 7.16 1.30 22.92
N ARG A 96 6.73 2.17 21.99
CA ARG A 96 6.18 3.49 22.32
C ARG A 96 4.83 3.45 23.02
N ARG A 97 4.04 2.38 22.80
CA ARG A 97 2.76 2.15 23.48
C ARG A 97 2.91 1.40 24.81
N GLY A 98 4.14 1.02 25.20
CA GLY A 98 4.37 0.19 26.39
C GLY A 98 3.93 -1.27 26.21
N GLU A 99 3.69 -1.69 24.97
CA GLU A 99 3.34 -3.07 24.63
C GLU A 99 4.62 -3.91 24.55
N ARG A 100 4.68 -5.00 25.33
CA ARG A 100 5.78 -5.96 25.26
C ARG A 100 5.73 -6.69 23.90
N PRO A 101 6.83 -6.75 23.13
CA PRO A 101 6.84 -7.40 21.82
C PRO A 101 6.43 -8.88 21.96
N GLU A 102 5.63 -9.37 21.01
CA GLU A 102 5.00 -10.71 21.07
C GLU A 102 6.00 -11.86 21.23
N GLY A 103 7.25 -11.69 20.77
CA GLY A 103 8.32 -12.68 20.91
C GLY A 103 8.82 -12.93 22.34
N GLU A 104 8.70 -11.96 23.26
CA GLU A 104 9.11 -12.14 24.67
C GLU A 104 8.08 -12.91 25.52
N ARG A 105 6.85 -13.09 25.01
CA ARG A 105 5.80 -13.82 25.75
C ARG A 105 6.01 -15.33 25.70
N LEU A 106 6.60 -15.84 24.62
CA LEU A 106 6.84 -17.28 24.44
C LEU A 106 8.06 -17.78 25.24
N GLU A 107 9.05 -16.93 25.52
CA GLU A 107 10.23 -17.32 26.31
C GLU A 107 9.97 -17.35 27.83
N ALA A 108 8.95 -16.63 28.30
CA ALA A 108 8.59 -16.54 29.72
C ALA A 108 7.77 -17.75 30.24
N GLU A 109 7.33 -18.67 29.39
CA GLU A 109 6.44 -19.80 29.73
C GLU A 109 7.12 -21.20 29.71
N ARG A 110 8.43 -21.30 29.88
CA ARG A 110 9.09 -22.61 30.12
C ARG A 110 9.22 -22.87 31.63
N PRO A 111 8.38 -23.72 32.25
CA PRO A 111 8.59 -24.09 33.64
C PRO A 111 9.85 -24.96 33.76
N GLU A 112 10.76 -24.55 34.63
CA GLU A 112 11.94 -25.33 35.01
C GLU A 112 11.48 -26.62 35.71
N ALA A 113 11.58 -27.75 35.02
CA ALA A 113 11.36 -29.07 35.59
C ALA A 113 12.49 -29.37 36.59
N GLN A 114 12.16 -29.26 37.87
CA GLN A 114 13.04 -29.56 38.99
C GLN A 114 13.35 -31.07 39.03
N VAL A 115 14.57 -31.45 38.62
CA VAL A 115 15.12 -32.80 38.80
C VAL A 115 15.48 -32.97 40.28
N ARG A 116 14.70 -33.79 41.01
CA ARG A 116 15.09 -34.30 42.34
C ARG A 116 16.11 -35.42 42.15
N VAL A 117 17.27 -35.29 42.79
CA VAL A 117 18.24 -36.38 42.98
C VAL A 117 18.40 -36.61 44.48
N GLY A 118 18.24 -37.85 44.92
CA GLY A 118 18.74 -38.39 46.19
C GLY A 118 17.82 -38.26 47.38
#